data_AF-A0A9D9E387-F1
#
_entry.id   AF-A0A9D9E387-F1
#
_cell.length_a   1.000
_cell.length_b   1.000
_cell.length_c   1.000
_cell.angle_alpha   90.00
_cell.angle_beta   90.00
_cell.angle_gamma   90.00
#
_symmetry.space_group_name_H-M   'P 1'
#
loop_
_entity.id
_entity.type
_entity.pdbx_description
1 polymer ?
#
loop_
_entity_poly.entity_id
_entity_poly.type
_entity_poly.pdbx_seq_one_letter_code
_entity_poly.pdbx_strand_id
1 'polypeptide(L)'
;MSIDLANQKDYLDQLFKVYPLSPDSIRNIDPNIWERIVESYNKEDNTALINALLSLKLFPIKDGYVPFLRKDPSAILRNPQTVNRICGRVRELGLEKLFERCAEPKETNRQMGPLFRRWVNSGVLGVFPVSEDIFDSNNENAILNGSDSALLNYAIRKLGYKRDKGVDIIARFNGKYIIGEAKFISDEGGHQNAQFNDAISTIGTNAKNGVIKIGIMDGVLYIKPRKGEGTSKYRKITEKDIPVMSALVLREFLYSL
;
A
#
# COMPACT_ATOMS: atom_id res chain seq x y z
N MET A 1 16.30 18.86 -0.37
CA MET A 1 14.95 19.18 0.17
C MET A 1 14.36 18.02 0.96
N SER A 2 13.94 16.91 0.36
CA SER A 2 13.31 15.79 1.11
C SER A 2 14.24 15.13 2.14
N ILE A 3 15.53 14.96 1.81
CA ILE A 3 16.54 14.44 2.75
C ILE A 3 16.74 15.42 3.91
N ASP A 4 16.84 16.72 3.64
CA ASP A 4 17.03 17.74 4.67
C ASP A 4 15.82 17.77 5.61
N LEU A 5 14.59 17.74 5.04
CA LEU A 5 13.33 17.67 5.77
C LEU A 5 13.26 16.43 6.67
N ALA A 6 13.65 15.25 6.15
CA ALA A 6 13.63 14.01 6.92
C ALA A 6 14.61 14.00 8.11
N ASN A 7 15.65 14.84 8.07
CA ASN A 7 16.60 15.02 9.16
C ASN A 7 16.21 16.16 10.12
N GLN A 8 15.04 16.80 9.93
CA GLN A 8 14.47 17.76 10.88
C GLN A 8 13.74 17.06 12.04
N LYS A 9 13.51 17.80 13.14
CA LYS A 9 12.98 17.24 14.40
C LYS A 9 11.53 16.77 14.31
N ASP A 10 10.74 17.24 13.35
CA ASP A 10 9.28 17.03 13.26
C ASP A 10 8.83 16.30 11.99
N TYR A 11 9.74 15.68 11.23
CA TYR A 11 9.40 14.97 9.98
C TYR A 11 8.28 13.94 10.16
N LEU A 12 8.36 13.11 11.20
CA LEU A 12 7.35 12.09 11.48
C LEU A 12 6.00 12.70 11.90
N ASP A 13 6.02 13.82 12.62
CA ASP A 13 4.80 14.54 13.02
C ASP A 13 4.11 15.17 11.81
N GLN A 14 4.87 15.70 10.86
CA GLN A 14 4.35 16.19 9.60
C GLN A 14 3.81 15.04 8.74
N LEU A 15 4.52 13.91 8.68
CA LEU A 15 4.05 12.70 7.98
C LEU A 15 2.78 12.12 8.57
N PHE A 16 2.56 12.23 9.89
CA PHE A 16 1.33 11.79 10.53
C PHE A 16 0.08 12.50 9.96
N LYS A 17 0.24 13.73 9.44
CA LYS A 17 -0.84 14.45 8.75
C LYS A 17 -1.18 13.83 7.39
N VAL A 18 -0.21 13.18 6.75
CA VAL A 18 -0.38 12.45 5.48
C VAL A 18 -0.90 11.04 5.74
N TYR A 19 -0.34 10.38 6.75
CA TYR A 19 -0.62 9.00 7.11
C TYR A 19 -1.11 8.90 8.56
N PRO A 20 -2.32 9.41 8.88
CA PRO A 20 -2.85 9.30 10.23
C PRO A 20 -3.15 7.83 10.53
N LEU A 21 -2.24 7.21 11.28
CA LEU A 21 -2.43 5.86 11.75
C LEU A 21 -3.53 5.91 12.81
N SER A 22 -4.65 5.26 12.53
CA SER A 22 -5.71 5.12 13.53
C SER A 22 -5.19 4.15 14.61
N PRO A 23 -5.08 4.59 15.88
CA PRO A 23 -4.72 3.70 16.97
C PRO A 23 -5.91 2.77 17.23
N ASP A 24 -5.87 1.55 16.69
CA ASP A 24 -6.86 0.49 16.95
C ASP A 24 -8.14 0.56 16.14
N SER A 25 -8.06 0.36 14.82
CA SER A 25 -9.19 -0.26 14.11
C SER A 25 -9.06 -1.77 14.19
N ILE A 26 -9.42 -2.36 15.34
CA ILE A 26 -9.62 -3.81 15.43
C ILE A 26 -10.53 -4.21 14.26
N ARG A 27 -10.14 -5.26 13.55
CA ARG A 27 -10.90 -5.76 12.42
C ARG A 27 -12.20 -6.34 12.92
N ASN A 28 -13.32 -5.79 12.47
CA ASN A 28 -14.61 -6.38 12.75
C ASN A 28 -14.69 -7.78 12.14
N ILE A 29 -15.00 -8.78 12.97
CA ILE A 29 -15.27 -10.16 12.60
C ILE A 29 -16.78 -10.32 12.62
N ASP A 30 -17.34 -10.89 11.55
CA ASP A 30 -18.78 -11.22 11.50
C ASP A 30 -19.11 -12.19 12.66
N PRO A 31 -20.02 -11.82 13.58
CA PRO A 31 -20.39 -12.66 14.72
C PRO A 31 -20.84 -14.06 14.31
N ASN A 32 -21.55 -14.20 13.18
CA ASN A 32 -22.02 -15.50 12.70
C ASN A 32 -20.86 -16.39 12.25
N ILE A 33 -19.83 -15.81 11.63
CA ILE A 33 -18.63 -16.55 11.23
C ILE A 33 -17.85 -16.96 12.48
N TRP A 34 -17.75 -16.06 13.46
CA TRP A 34 -17.05 -16.35 14.72
C TRP A 34 -17.73 -17.46 15.52
N GLU A 35 -19.06 -17.43 15.63
CA GLU A 35 -19.83 -18.50 16.28
C GLU A 35 -19.57 -19.87 15.63
N ARG A 36 -19.57 -19.93 14.29
CA ARG A 36 -19.21 -21.15 13.55
C ARG A 36 -17.79 -21.63 13.81
N ILE A 37 -16.84 -20.70 13.98
CA ILE A 37 -15.45 -21.02 14.35
C ILE A 37 -15.43 -21.66 15.74
N VAL A 38 -16.08 -21.05 16.73
CA VAL A 38 -16.13 -21.56 18.10
C VAL A 38 -16.79 -22.94 18.16
N GLU A 39 -17.91 -23.11 17.47
CA GLU A 39 -18.62 -24.40 17.41
C GLU A 39 -17.73 -25.49 16.79
N SER A 40 -17.11 -25.21 15.63
CA SER A 40 -16.23 -26.16 14.94
C SER A 40 -14.95 -26.45 15.73
N TYR A 41 -14.44 -25.45 16.45
CA TYR A 41 -13.29 -25.58 17.33
C TYR A 41 -13.57 -26.58 18.46
N ASN A 42 -14.71 -26.40 19.14
CA ASN A 42 -15.12 -27.22 20.29
C ASN A 42 -15.56 -28.64 19.89
N LYS A 43 -16.15 -28.82 18.70
CA LYS A 43 -16.51 -30.14 18.15
C LYS A 43 -15.34 -30.90 17.53
N GLU A 44 -14.15 -30.31 17.53
CA GLU A 44 -12.95 -30.83 16.85
C GLU A 44 -13.12 -31.06 15.33
N ASP A 45 -14.10 -30.40 14.70
CA ASP A 45 -14.34 -30.50 13.27
C ASP A 45 -13.34 -29.64 12.48
N ASN A 46 -12.24 -30.25 12.06
CA ASN A 46 -11.17 -29.59 11.33
C ASN A 46 -11.62 -29.04 9.97
N THR A 47 -12.54 -29.74 9.29
CA THR A 47 -13.02 -29.34 7.97
C THR A 47 -13.91 -28.11 8.09
N ALA A 48 -14.85 -28.08 9.03
CA ALA A 48 -15.68 -26.91 9.28
C ALA A 48 -14.84 -25.73 9.82
N LEU A 49 -13.91 -25.99 10.73
CA LEU A 49 -13.03 -24.98 11.33
C LEU A 49 -12.17 -24.29 10.27
N ILE A 50 -11.49 -25.04 9.40
CA ILE A 50 -10.63 -24.42 8.38
C ILE A 50 -11.44 -23.64 7.34
N ASN A 51 -12.63 -24.13 6.96
CA ASN A 51 -13.52 -23.41 6.04
C ASN A 51 -13.96 -22.06 6.63
N ALA A 52 -14.36 -22.05 7.91
CA ALA A 52 -14.75 -20.82 8.58
C ALA A 52 -13.57 -19.84 8.72
N LEU A 53 -12.38 -20.31 9.11
CA LEU A 53 -11.18 -19.48 9.22
C LEU A 53 -10.70 -18.94 7.86
N LEU A 54 -10.85 -19.70 6.78
CA LEU A 54 -10.47 -19.26 5.44
C LEU A 54 -11.39 -18.14 4.90
N SER A 55 -12.63 -18.07 5.40
CA SER A 55 -13.57 -16.98 5.07
C SER A 55 -13.19 -15.64 5.70
N LEU A 56 -12.35 -15.65 6.75
CA LEU A 56 -11.87 -14.43 7.39
C LEU A 56 -10.86 -13.68 6.52
N LYS A 57 -10.89 -12.35 6.67
CA LYS A 57 -9.92 -11.45 6.03
C LYS A 57 -8.49 -11.67 6.53
N LEU A 58 -8.31 -12.13 7.77
CA LEU A 58 -7.01 -12.51 8.32
C LEU A 58 -7.07 -13.96 8.78
N PHE A 59 -6.07 -14.74 8.36
CA PHE A 59 -5.87 -16.07 8.91
C PHE A 59 -5.01 -15.95 10.17
N PRO A 60 -5.33 -16.66 11.26
CA PRO A 60 -4.71 -16.43 12.58
C PRO A 60 -3.25 -16.87 12.68
N ILE A 61 -2.77 -17.70 11.76
CA ILE A 61 -1.39 -18.18 11.72
C ILE A 61 -0.76 -17.99 10.34
N LYS A 62 0.56 -17.83 10.31
CA LYS A 62 1.32 -17.88 9.06
C LYS A 62 1.60 -19.34 8.69
N ASP A 63 1.05 -19.77 7.57
CA ASP A 63 1.27 -21.11 6.99
C ASP A 63 1.27 -21.02 5.47
N GLY A 64 2.27 -21.64 4.83
CA GLY A 64 2.50 -21.53 3.39
C GLY A 64 1.41 -22.15 2.52
N TYR A 65 0.59 -23.06 3.08
CA TYR A 65 -0.48 -23.74 2.34
C TYR A 65 -1.83 -23.02 2.40
N VAL A 66 -2.01 -22.08 3.33
CA VAL A 66 -3.27 -21.32 3.48
C VAL A 66 -3.69 -20.59 2.19
N PRO A 67 -2.78 -19.92 1.43
CA PRO A 67 -3.14 -19.30 0.16
C PRO A 67 -3.66 -20.30 -0.89
N PHE A 68 -3.13 -21.52 -0.89
CA PHE A 68 -3.56 -22.57 -1.82
C PHE A 68 -4.98 -23.06 -1.45
N LEU A 69 -5.21 -23.38 -0.17
CA LEU A 69 -6.52 -23.83 0.33
C LEU A 69 -7.61 -22.77 0.14
N ARG A 70 -7.25 -21.49 0.22
CA ARG A 70 -8.18 -20.38 -0.04
C ARG A 70 -8.59 -20.29 -1.51
N LYS A 71 -7.69 -20.61 -2.44
CA LYS A 71 -7.96 -20.57 -3.89
C LYS A 71 -8.70 -21.81 -4.39
N ASP A 72 -8.41 -22.96 -3.81
CA ASP A 72 -9.07 -24.23 -4.14
C ASP A 72 -9.68 -24.88 -2.89
N PRO A 73 -10.96 -24.59 -2.59
CA PRO A 73 -11.65 -25.18 -1.43
C PRO A 73 -11.72 -26.71 -1.48
N SER A 74 -11.73 -27.32 -2.67
CA SER A 74 -11.76 -28.79 -2.80
C SER A 74 -10.48 -29.45 -2.28
N ALA A 75 -9.37 -28.70 -2.22
CA ALA A 75 -8.11 -29.17 -1.67
C ALA A 75 -8.17 -29.48 -0.17
N ILE A 76 -9.15 -28.92 0.56
CA ILE A 76 -9.36 -29.21 1.98
C ILE A 76 -9.68 -30.70 2.17
N LEU A 77 -10.57 -31.25 1.35
CA LEU A 77 -10.96 -32.67 1.42
C LEU A 77 -9.88 -33.59 0.85
N ARG A 78 -9.14 -33.14 -0.17
CA ARG A 78 -8.05 -33.94 -0.76
C ARG A 78 -6.80 -34.04 0.13
N ASN A 79 -6.61 -33.11 1.09
CA ASN A 79 -5.39 -33.02 1.90
C ASN A 79 -5.68 -32.98 3.41
N PRO A 80 -6.34 -34.02 3.98
CA PRO A 80 -6.79 -34.00 5.38
C PRO A 80 -5.65 -33.88 6.39
N GLN A 81 -4.48 -34.48 6.12
CA GLN A 81 -3.32 -34.39 7.01
C GLN A 81 -2.80 -32.95 7.13
N THR A 82 -2.74 -32.22 6.02
CA THR A 82 -2.34 -30.81 6.01
C THR A 82 -3.34 -29.95 6.78
N VAL A 83 -4.63 -30.20 6.59
CA VAL A 83 -5.71 -29.52 7.32
C VAL A 83 -5.59 -29.80 8.82
N ASN A 84 -5.43 -31.06 9.22
CA ASN A 84 -5.27 -31.43 10.63
C ASN A 84 -4.06 -30.76 11.28
N ARG A 85 -2.92 -30.70 10.58
CA ARG A 85 -1.72 -29.99 11.07
C ARG A 85 -1.98 -28.50 11.28
N ILE A 86 -2.67 -27.84 10.33
CA ILE A 86 -3.00 -26.42 10.42
C ILE A 86 -3.98 -26.17 11.57
N CYS A 87 -5.05 -26.96 11.66
CA CYS A 87 -6.04 -26.86 12.74
C CYS A 87 -5.45 -27.18 14.11
N GLY A 88 -4.50 -28.11 14.21
CA GLY A 88 -3.73 -28.37 15.44
C GLY A 88 -3.00 -27.13 15.92
N ARG A 89 -2.24 -26.47 15.05
CA ARG A 89 -1.56 -25.19 15.35
C ARG A 89 -2.53 -24.06 15.73
N VAL A 90 -3.73 -24.05 15.14
CA VAL A 90 -4.78 -23.09 15.51
C VAL A 90 -5.27 -23.37 16.93
N ARG A 91 -5.46 -24.64 17.31
CA ARG A 91 -5.91 -25.01 18.66
C ARG A 91 -4.85 -24.75 19.73
N GLU A 92 -3.57 -24.89 19.40
CA GLU A 92 -2.46 -24.51 20.29
C GLU A 92 -2.50 -23.04 20.74
N LEU A 93 -3.15 -22.15 19.98
CA LEU A 93 -3.31 -20.75 20.37
C LEU A 93 -4.32 -20.53 21.49
N GLY A 94 -5.36 -21.37 21.58
CA GLY A 94 -6.57 -21.08 22.38
C GLY A 94 -7.53 -20.08 21.71
N LEU A 95 -8.81 -20.11 22.11
CA LEU A 95 -9.88 -19.31 21.49
C LEU A 95 -9.69 -17.79 21.64
N GLU A 96 -9.19 -17.33 22.80
CA GLU A 96 -8.95 -15.91 23.07
C GLU A 96 -7.91 -15.35 22.11
N LYS A 97 -6.73 -15.97 22.06
CA LYS A 97 -5.64 -15.56 21.17
C LYS A 97 -6.00 -15.75 19.70
N LEU A 98 -6.81 -16.76 19.38
CA LEU A 98 -7.36 -16.95 18.04
C LEU A 98 -8.18 -15.72 17.60
N PHE A 99 -9.07 -15.23 18.48
CA PHE A 99 -9.87 -14.03 18.21
C PHE A 99 -8.97 -12.82 17.98
N GLU A 100 -8.02 -12.56 18.89
CA GLU A 100 -7.07 -11.45 18.79
C GLU A 100 -6.33 -11.46 17.44
N ARG A 101 -5.78 -12.63 17.05
CA ARG A 101 -5.06 -12.81 15.79
C ARG A 101 -5.93 -12.57 14.56
N CYS A 102 -7.20 -12.99 14.60
CA CYS A 102 -8.14 -12.75 13.51
C CYS A 102 -8.59 -11.29 13.43
N ALA A 103 -8.63 -10.61 14.58
CA ALA A 103 -9.07 -9.25 14.74
C ALA A 103 -7.94 -8.22 14.56
N GLU A 104 -6.69 -8.65 14.37
CA GLU A 104 -5.56 -7.75 14.15
C GLU A 104 -5.86 -6.74 13.02
N PRO A 105 -5.49 -5.45 13.23
CA PRO A 105 -5.67 -4.41 12.24
C PRO A 105 -4.95 -4.77 10.94
N LYS A 106 -5.30 -4.09 9.84
CA LYS A 106 -4.52 -4.25 8.61
C LYS A 106 -3.09 -3.78 8.88
N GLU A 107 -2.10 -4.52 8.38
CA GLU A 107 -0.70 -4.09 8.42
C GLU A 107 -0.58 -2.63 7.96
N THR A 108 0.10 -1.79 8.75
CA THR A 108 0.29 -0.35 8.53
C THR A 108 0.69 -0.04 7.09
N ASN A 109 1.65 -0.79 6.54
CA ASN A 109 2.15 -0.62 5.18
C ASN A 109 1.08 -0.84 4.09
N ARG A 110 0.04 -1.63 4.37
CA ARG A 110 -1.11 -1.83 3.46
C ARG A 110 -2.17 -0.73 3.58
N GLN A 111 -2.11 0.10 4.63
CA GLN A 111 -3.00 1.23 4.84
C GLN A 111 -2.47 2.53 4.20
N MET A 112 -1.16 2.63 3.99
CA MET A 112 -0.52 3.88 3.53
C MET A 112 -1.01 4.39 2.16
N GLY A 113 -1.25 3.50 1.19
CA GLY A 113 -1.76 3.89 -0.14
C GLY A 113 -3.14 4.58 -0.06
N PRO A 114 -4.15 3.95 0.57
CA PRO A 114 -5.44 4.60 0.82
C PRO A 114 -5.34 5.93 1.59
N LEU A 115 -4.43 6.02 2.57
CA LEU A 115 -4.21 7.26 3.33
C LEU A 115 -3.65 8.37 2.46
N PHE A 116 -2.67 8.08 1.60
CA PHE A 116 -2.13 9.03 0.64
C PHE A 116 -3.23 9.60 -0.28
N ARG A 117 -4.08 8.73 -0.85
CA ARG A 117 -5.20 9.19 -1.68
C ARG A 117 -6.20 10.05 -0.92
N ARG A 118 -6.53 9.67 0.32
CA ARG A 118 -7.40 10.49 1.18
C ARG A 118 -6.79 11.86 1.44
N TRP A 119 -5.48 11.91 1.68
CA TRP A 119 -4.75 13.15 1.89
C TRP A 119 -4.79 14.04 0.63
N VAL A 120 -4.53 13.50 -0.55
CA VAL A 120 -4.68 14.22 -1.83
C VAL A 120 -6.11 14.74 -2.02
N ASN A 121 -7.11 13.89 -1.76
CA ASN A 121 -8.53 14.22 -1.93
C ASN A 121 -9.04 15.28 -0.94
N SER A 122 -8.30 15.57 0.13
CA SER A 122 -8.65 16.64 1.07
C SER A 122 -8.46 18.06 0.51
N GLY A 123 -7.80 18.20 -0.64
CA GLY A 123 -7.48 19.50 -1.22
C GLY A 123 -6.24 20.17 -0.63
N VAL A 124 -5.49 19.47 0.24
CA VAL A 124 -4.26 19.97 0.88
C VAL A 124 -3.19 20.42 -0.12
N LEU A 125 -3.20 19.86 -1.34
CA LEU A 125 -2.32 20.24 -2.43
C LEU A 125 -2.74 21.55 -3.12
N GLY A 126 -3.75 22.27 -2.62
CA GLY A 126 -4.23 23.55 -3.16
C GLY A 126 -5.29 23.44 -4.25
N VAL A 127 -5.63 22.22 -4.68
CA VAL A 127 -6.71 21.93 -5.63
C VAL A 127 -7.48 20.70 -5.18
N PHE A 128 -8.79 20.67 -5.44
CA PHE A 128 -9.59 19.47 -5.26
C PHE A 128 -9.49 18.57 -6.49
N PRO A 129 -9.40 17.24 -6.32
CA PRO A 129 -9.45 16.33 -7.46
C PRO A 129 -10.76 16.43 -8.23
N VAL A 130 -10.67 16.44 -9.55
CA VAL A 130 -11.79 16.63 -10.48
C VAL A 130 -12.03 15.40 -11.33
N SER A 131 -13.25 15.24 -11.85
CA SER A 131 -13.57 14.18 -12.81
C SER A 131 -12.76 14.31 -14.11
N GLU A 132 -12.68 13.23 -14.88
CA GLU A 132 -11.97 13.23 -16.18
C GLU A 132 -12.48 14.31 -17.12
N ASP A 133 -13.80 14.51 -17.22
CA ASP A 133 -14.39 15.50 -18.12
C ASP A 133 -13.92 16.91 -17.78
N ILE A 134 -13.88 17.26 -16.49
CA ILE A 134 -13.38 18.56 -16.02
C ILE A 134 -11.87 18.67 -16.25
N PHE A 135 -11.12 17.61 -15.96
CA PHE A 135 -9.67 17.57 -16.13
C PHE A 135 -9.26 17.86 -17.59
N ASP A 136 -10.01 17.34 -18.55
CA ASP A 136 -9.78 17.52 -19.99
C ASP A 136 -10.38 18.84 -20.55
N SER A 137 -11.32 19.48 -19.84
CA SER A 137 -12.10 20.63 -20.35
C SER A 137 -11.34 21.96 -20.47
N ASN A 138 -10.32 22.18 -19.65
CA ASN A 138 -9.55 23.42 -19.60
C ASN A 138 -8.06 23.12 -19.38
N ASN A 139 -7.19 24.12 -19.18
CA ASN A 139 -5.75 23.96 -18.89
C ASN A 139 -5.34 24.34 -17.46
N GLU A 140 -6.28 24.50 -16.55
CA GLU A 140 -6.02 24.88 -15.16
C GLU A 140 -5.32 23.77 -14.37
N ASN A 141 -4.74 24.13 -13.23
CA ASN A 141 -4.12 23.17 -12.34
C ASN A 141 -5.19 22.21 -11.79
N ALA A 142 -4.96 20.91 -11.96
CA ALA A 142 -5.95 19.90 -11.63
C ALA A 142 -5.28 18.59 -11.19
N ILE A 143 -6.00 17.83 -10.37
CA ILE A 143 -5.68 16.45 -10.02
C ILE A 143 -6.83 15.59 -10.51
N LEU A 144 -6.54 14.49 -11.20
CA LEU A 144 -7.56 13.59 -11.71
C LEU A 144 -8.09 12.71 -10.56
N ASN A 145 -9.39 12.75 -10.34
CA ASN A 145 -10.09 11.86 -9.43
C ASN A 145 -10.52 10.59 -10.17
N GLY A 146 -10.31 9.43 -9.55
CA GLY A 146 -10.70 8.16 -10.15
C GLY A 146 -10.27 6.94 -9.33
N SER A 147 -10.83 5.78 -9.69
CA SER A 147 -10.34 4.48 -9.22
C SER A 147 -8.97 4.16 -9.82
N ASP A 148 -8.26 3.18 -9.24
CA ASP A 148 -6.96 2.69 -9.74
C ASP A 148 -7.03 2.35 -11.24
N SER A 149 -8.11 1.69 -11.66
CA SER A 149 -8.36 1.36 -13.06
C SER A 149 -8.61 2.60 -13.93
N ALA A 150 -9.32 3.60 -13.41
CA ALA A 150 -9.58 4.83 -14.16
C ALA A 150 -8.29 5.63 -14.39
N LEU A 151 -7.48 5.78 -13.34
CA LEU A 151 -6.17 6.44 -13.44
C LEU A 151 -5.25 5.71 -14.41
N LEU A 152 -5.17 4.37 -14.32
CA LEU A 152 -4.37 3.57 -15.25
C LEU A 152 -4.84 3.75 -16.70
N ASN A 153 -6.15 3.64 -16.94
CA ASN A 153 -6.73 3.81 -18.27
C ASN A 153 -6.45 5.20 -18.84
N TYR A 154 -6.54 6.25 -18.01
CA TYR A 154 -6.19 7.61 -18.41
C TYR A 154 -4.69 7.71 -18.75
N ALA A 155 -3.81 7.20 -17.88
CA ALA A 155 -2.37 7.22 -18.11
C ALA A 155 -1.99 6.54 -19.43
N ILE A 156 -2.57 5.37 -19.73
CA ILE A 156 -2.31 4.64 -20.99
C ILE A 156 -2.84 5.43 -22.19
N ARG A 157 -4.13 5.79 -22.18
CA ARG A 157 -4.82 6.39 -23.34
C ARG A 157 -4.36 7.82 -23.63
N LYS A 158 -4.22 8.65 -22.60
CA LYS A 158 -3.97 10.09 -22.74
C LYS A 158 -2.49 10.43 -22.60
N LEU A 159 -1.76 9.75 -21.71
CA LEU A 159 -0.36 10.05 -21.39
C LEU A 159 0.64 9.06 -22.02
N GLY A 160 0.17 8.02 -22.72
CA GLY A 160 1.01 7.03 -23.39
C GLY A 160 1.83 6.16 -22.44
N TYR A 161 1.37 5.99 -21.20
CA TYR A 161 2.00 5.14 -20.20
C TYR A 161 1.99 3.67 -20.65
N LYS A 162 3.15 3.01 -20.64
CA LYS A 162 3.32 1.66 -21.23
C LYS A 162 3.36 0.50 -20.22
N ARG A 163 3.05 0.75 -18.94
CA ARG A 163 3.10 -0.27 -17.89
C ARG A 163 1.70 -0.65 -17.45
N ASP A 164 1.47 -1.96 -17.28
CA ASP A 164 0.20 -2.52 -16.79
C ASP A 164 0.16 -2.51 -15.25
N LYS A 165 0.37 -1.34 -14.67
CA LYS A 165 0.31 -1.14 -13.22
C LYS A 165 -0.26 0.23 -12.91
N GLY A 166 -1.22 0.25 -11.99
CA GLY A 166 -1.87 1.48 -11.53
C GLY A 166 -0.87 2.49 -10.99
N VAL A 167 -1.28 3.75 -11.02
CA VAL A 167 -0.55 4.90 -10.51
C VAL A 167 -1.35 5.54 -9.37
N ASP A 168 -0.66 6.17 -8.43
CA ASP A 168 -1.31 6.74 -7.24
C ASP A 168 -1.85 8.16 -7.47
N ILE A 169 -1.25 8.92 -8.39
CA ILE A 169 -1.70 10.28 -8.73
C ILE A 169 -1.47 10.59 -10.22
N ILE A 170 -2.44 11.27 -10.83
CA ILE A 170 -2.30 11.96 -12.11
C ILE A 170 -2.68 13.42 -11.89
N ALA A 171 -1.81 14.33 -12.30
CA ALA A 171 -2.04 15.76 -12.13
C ALA A 171 -1.61 16.54 -13.36
N ARG A 172 -2.14 17.75 -13.48
CA ARG A 172 -1.65 18.77 -14.41
C ARG A 172 -1.39 20.05 -13.64
N PHE A 173 -0.16 20.54 -13.69
CA PHE A 173 0.22 21.81 -13.08
C PHE A 173 1.06 22.61 -14.07
N ASN A 174 0.75 23.90 -14.22
CA ASN A 174 1.43 24.83 -15.12
C ASN A 174 1.59 24.26 -16.56
N GLY A 175 0.53 23.61 -17.04
CA GLY A 175 0.49 22.98 -18.38
C GLY A 175 1.28 21.67 -18.51
N LYS A 176 1.95 21.18 -17.47
CA LYS A 176 2.71 19.93 -17.47
C LYS A 176 1.89 18.81 -16.85
N TYR A 177 1.94 17.62 -17.46
CA TYR A 177 1.29 16.42 -16.92
C TYR A 177 2.25 15.66 -16.01
N ILE A 178 1.73 15.16 -14.90
CA ILE A 178 2.48 14.43 -13.89
C ILE A 178 1.82 13.07 -13.65
N ILE A 179 2.65 12.03 -13.59
CA ILE A 179 2.28 10.69 -13.11
C ILE A 179 3.10 10.40 -11.86
N GLY A 180 2.46 10.00 -10.77
CA GLY A 180 3.14 9.70 -9.52
C GLY A 180 2.79 8.34 -8.94
N GLU A 181 3.77 7.71 -8.30
CA GLU A 181 3.61 6.50 -7.50
C GLU A 181 3.99 6.80 -6.04
N ALA A 182 3.11 6.48 -5.09
CA ALA A 182 3.32 6.70 -3.68
C ALA A 182 3.73 5.40 -2.96
N LYS A 183 4.77 5.46 -2.13
CA LYS A 183 5.21 4.32 -1.30
C LYS A 183 5.73 4.80 0.05
N PHE A 184 5.31 4.13 1.11
CA PHE A 184 5.90 4.30 2.44
C PHE A 184 6.87 3.15 2.71
N ILE A 185 8.15 3.45 2.78
CA ILE A 185 9.23 2.47 3.02
C ILE A 185 9.51 2.44 4.52
N SER A 186 8.88 1.50 5.23
CA SER A 186 8.95 1.44 6.69
C SER A 186 10.24 0.83 7.24
N ASP A 187 10.95 0.03 6.43
CA ASP A 187 12.10 -0.76 6.89
C ASP A 187 13.04 -1.19 5.74
N GLU A 188 14.18 -1.75 6.10
CA GLU A 188 15.18 -2.34 5.22
C GLU A 188 15.01 -3.86 5.10
N GLY A 189 14.01 -4.30 4.31
CA GLY A 189 13.75 -5.73 4.08
C GLY A 189 13.33 -6.06 2.64
N GLY A 190 13.23 -7.35 2.31
CA GLY A 190 12.94 -7.84 0.96
C GLY A 190 11.60 -7.32 0.38
N HIS A 191 10.52 -7.37 1.17
CA HIS A 191 9.23 -6.82 0.75
C HIS A 191 9.26 -5.30 0.50
N GLN A 192 10.03 -4.56 1.31
CA GLN A 192 10.20 -3.11 1.18
C GLN A 192 11.09 -2.76 -0.02
N ASN A 193 12.10 -3.58 -0.32
CA ASN A 193 12.92 -3.45 -1.52
C ASN A 193 12.09 -3.66 -2.79
N ALA A 194 11.15 -4.60 -2.78
CA ALA A 194 10.22 -4.80 -3.89
C ALA A 194 9.34 -3.56 -4.10
N GLN A 195 8.79 -2.97 -3.05
CA GLN A 195 8.00 -1.74 -3.12
C GLN A 195 8.79 -0.54 -3.65
N PHE A 196 10.03 -0.38 -3.20
CA PHE A 196 10.93 0.67 -3.71
C PHE A 196 11.22 0.46 -5.21
N ASN A 197 11.72 -0.73 -5.60
CA ASN A 197 12.05 -1.02 -6.99
C ASN A 197 10.84 -0.90 -7.92
N ASP A 198 9.66 -1.24 -7.40
CA ASP A 198 8.40 -1.10 -8.12
C ASP A 198 8.08 0.36 -8.44
N ALA A 199 8.22 1.27 -7.49
CA ALA A 199 8.03 2.70 -7.74
C ALA A 199 9.13 3.28 -8.65
N ILE A 200 10.38 2.83 -8.51
CA ILE A 200 11.45 3.16 -9.47
C ILE A 200 11.13 2.70 -10.89
N SER A 201 10.51 1.53 -11.03
CA SER A 201 10.08 1.02 -12.34
C SER A 201 8.94 1.86 -12.92
N THR A 202 8.03 2.38 -12.09
CA THR A 202 6.93 3.26 -12.54
C THR A 202 7.50 4.55 -13.12
N ILE A 203 8.43 5.19 -12.43
CA ILE A 203 9.04 6.44 -12.92
C ILE A 203 9.97 6.24 -14.12
N GLY A 204 10.61 5.07 -14.21
CA GLY A 204 11.42 4.66 -15.36
C GLY A 204 10.60 4.26 -16.59
N THR A 205 9.27 4.11 -16.47
CA THR A 205 8.41 3.67 -17.58
C THR A 205 8.28 4.76 -18.66
N ASN A 206 8.24 4.34 -19.92
CA ASN A 206 8.01 5.26 -21.04
C ASN A 206 6.58 5.84 -21.04
N ALA A 207 6.49 7.13 -21.30
CA ALA A 207 5.26 7.92 -21.48
C ALA A 207 5.46 8.92 -22.63
N LYS A 208 4.42 9.68 -22.99
CA LYS A 208 4.55 10.78 -23.96
C LYS A 208 5.60 11.81 -23.52
N ASN A 209 6.24 12.47 -24.48
CA ASN A 209 7.20 13.54 -24.20
C ASN A 209 6.54 14.65 -23.37
N GLY A 210 7.27 15.15 -22.37
CA GLY A 210 6.79 16.19 -21.46
C GLY A 210 5.98 15.69 -20.26
N VAL A 211 5.63 14.40 -20.20
CA VAL A 211 5.02 13.82 -19.00
C VAL A 211 6.09 13.59 -17.93
N ILE A 212 5.94 14.30 -16.81
CA ILE A 212 6.83 14.19 -15.65
C ILE A 212 6.40 12.98 -14.81
N LYS A 213 7.37 12.15 -14.41
CA LYS A 213 7.09 10.98 -13.57
C LYS A 213 7.85 11.10 -12.26
N ILE A 214 7.14 10.98 -11.14
CA ILE A 214 7.71 11.19 -9.80
C ILE A 214 7.43 10.00 -8.88
N GLY A 215 8.39 9.72 -8.00
CA GLY A 215 8.23 8.78 -6.90
C GLY A 215 7.93 9.58 -5.63
N ILE A 216 6.76 9.38 -5.04
CA ILE A 216 6.38 10.02 -3.78
C ILE A 216 6.66 9.01 -2.68
N MET A 217 7.87 9.06 -2.12
CA MET A 217 8.32 8.03 -1.19
C MET A 217 8.62 8.63 0.18
N ASP A 218 8.14 7.99 1.23
CA ASP A 218 8.36 8.42 2.61
C ASP A 218 8.94 7.28 3.47
N GLY A 219 9.50 7.62 4.63
CA GLY A 219 10.03 6.64 5.59
C GLY A 219 11.56 6.58 5.63
N VAL A 220 12.13 5.38 5.81
CA VAL A 220 13.55 5.21 6.17
C VAL A 220 14.54 5.50 5.03
N LEU A 221 14.06 5.69 3.78
CA LEU A 221 14.91 5.90 2.60
C LEU A 221 15.76 7.19 2.65
N TYR A 222 15.40 8.14 3.50
CA TYR A 222 16.09 9.41 3.67
C TYR A 222 17.14 9.41 4.78
N ILE A 223 17.23 8.33 5.54
CA ILE A 223 18.19 8.19 6.63
C ILE A 223 19.56 7.83 6.03
N LYS A 224 20.57 8.65 6.32
CA LYS A 224 21.94 8.38 5.89
C LYS A 224 22.48 7.15 6.63
N PRO A 225 23.07 6.16 5.92
CA PRO A 225 23.65 4.99 6.56
C PRO A 225 24.81 5.36 7.49
N ARG A 226 25.01 4.57 8.55
CA ARG A 226 26.28 4.61 9.28
C ARG A 226 27.40 3.97 8.46
N LYS A 227 28.64 4.30 8.78
CA LYS A 227 29.83 3.78 8.08
C LYS A 227 29.87 2.25 8.21
N GLY A 228 29.75 1.53 7.09
CA GLY A 228 29.71 0.07 7.04
C GLY A 228 28.31 -0.54 6.89
N GLU A 229 27.24 0.27 6.98
CA GLU A 229 25.87 -0.19 6.75
C GLU A 229 25.46 -0.10 5.27
N GLY A 230 24.69 -1.09 4.83
CA GLY A 230 24.27 -1.25 3.45
C GLY A 230 22.91 -0.64 3.13
N THR A 231 22.74 0.68 3.18
CA THR A 231 21.44 1.26 2.77
C THR A 231 21.44 1.53 1.25
N SER A 232 21.11 0.50 0.45
CA SER A 232 21.07 0.62 -1.01
C SER A 232 20.10 1.70 -1.51
N LYS A 233 19.07 2.05 -0.72
CA LYS A 233 18.01 3.00 -1.10
C LYS A 233 18.47 4.45 -1.02
N TYR A 234 19.04 4.89 0.11
CA TYR A 234 19.59 6.24 0.28
C TYR A 234 20.60 6.55 -0.84
N ARG A 235 21.56 5.65 -1.06
CA ARG A 235 22.54 5.79 -2.15
C ARG A 235 21.89 5.86 -3.51
N LYS A 236 20.91 5.00 -3.80
CA LYS A 236 20.20 5.02 -5.09
C LYS A 236 19.50 6.36 -5.34
N ILE A 237 18.86 6.97 -4.34
CA ILE A 237 18.15 8.25 -4.54
C ILE A 237 19.09 9.46 -4.54
N THR A 238 20.30 9.35 -4.00
CA THR A 238 21.30 10.44 -4.01
C THR A 238 22.29 10.37 -5.17
N GLU A 239 22.64 9.17 -5.62
CA GLU A 239 23.68 8.95 -6.65
C GLU A 239 23.10 8.86 -8.06
N LYS A 240 21.85 8.40 -8.16
CA LYS A 240 21.09 8.41 -9.41
C LYS A 240 20.07 9.51 -9.23
N ASP A 241 20.08 10.50 -10.11
CA ASP A 241 19.16 11.64 -10.14
C ASP A 241 17.72 11.15 -10.45
N ILE A 242 17.15 10.42 -9.50
CA ILE A 242 15.85 9.79 -9.60
C ILE A 242 14.86 10.79 -9.00
N PRO A 243 13.75 11.12 -9.69
CA PRO A 243 12.78 12.11 -9.24
C PRO A 243 11.91 11.57 -8.08
N VAL A 244 12.54 11.36 -6.92
CA VAL A 244 11.90 10.88 -5.69
C VAL A 244 11.81 12.02 -4.69
N MET A 245 10.64 12.17 -4.06
CA MET A 245 10.38 13.21 -3.07
C MET A 245 9.42 12.73 -1.99
N SER A 246 9.44 13.42 -0.85
CA SER A 246 8.48 13.17 0.23
C SER A 246 7.12 13.73 -0.14
N ALA A 247 6.03 13.13 0.34
CA ALA A 247 4.69 13.71 0.17
C ALA A 247 4.60 15.15 0.70
N LEU A 248 5.39 15.48 1.73
CA LEU A 248 5.41 16.80 2.37
C LEU A 248 5.85 17.94 1.43
N VAL A 249 6.71 17.63 0.46
CA VAL A 249 7.20 18.62 -0.52
C VAL A 249 6.44 18.57 -1.85
N LEU A 250 5.48 17.66 -1.99
CA LEU A 250 4.76 17.43 -3.24
C LEU A 250 4.04 18.69 -3.72
N ARG A 251 3.41 19.44 -2.79
CA ARG A 251 2.72 20.68 -3.14
C ARG A 251 3.68 21.70 -3.73
N GLU A 252 4.78 22.00 -3.03
CA GLU A 252 5.78 22.97 -3.49
C GLU A 252 6.35 22.56 -4.84
N PHE A 253 6.66 21.28 -5.01
CA PHE A 253 7.10 20.73 -6.29
C PHE A 253 6.08 20.99 -7.41
N LEU A 254 4.80 20.64 -7.22
CA LEU A 254 3.77 20.80 -8.25
C LEU A 254 3.61 22.25 -8.71
N TYR A 255 3.66 23.22 -7.79
CA TYR A 255 3.56 24.64 -8.15
C TYR A 255 4.87 25.22 -8.71
N SER A 256 6.02 24.58 -8.49
CA SER A 256 7.31 25.01 -9.02
C SER A 256 7.59 24.59 -10.47
N LEU A 257 6.76 23.70 -11.02
CA LEU A 257 6.88 23.17 -12.40
C LEU A 257 6.76 24.26 -13.46
#